data_AF-A0A2K1EQW2-F1
#
_entry.id   AF-A0A2K1EQW2-F1
#
_cell.length_a   1.000
_cell.length_b   1.000
_cell.length_c   1.000
_cell.angle_alpha   90.00
_cell.angle_beta   90.00
_cell.angle_gamma   90.00
#
_symmetry.space_group_name_H-M   'P 1'
#
loop_
_entity.id
_entity.type
_entity.pdbx_description
1 polymer ?
#
loop_
_entity_poly.entity_id
_entity_poly.type
_entity_poly.pdbx_seq_one_letter_code
_entity_poly.pdbx_strand_id
1 'polypeptide(L)'
;MSYAYLDNTGILHLHPLEREAQKHGKYVETNLEYDDSGFPIIGDEGVVYYPNEGTAYIKGNKAKGQSIAVPNVLKQLADKLN
;
A
#
# COMPACT_ATOMS: atom_id res chain seq x y z
N MET A 1 7.40 11.45 -6.18
CA MET A 1 8.14 10.26 -5.70
C MET A 1 7.65 9.92 -4.31
N SER A 2 7.46 8.65 -4.02
CA SER A 2 7.09 8.12 -2.70
C SER A 2 7.80 6.79 -2.48
N TYR A 3 7.80 6.31 -1.24
CA TYR A 3 8.44 5.07 -0.83
C TYR A 3 7.38 4.12 -0.30
N ALA A 4 7.21 3.00 -0.98
CA ALA A 4 6.34 1.92 -0.56
C ALA A 4 7.01 1.07 0.51
N TYR A 5 6.26 0.67 1.52
CA TYR A 5 6.69 -0.24 2.58
C TYR A 5 5.50 -1.05 3.10
N LEU A 6 5.78 -2.13 3.82
CA LEU A 6 4.76 -2.83 4.61
C LEU A 6 4.86 -2.38 6.05
N ASP A 7 3.75 -1.98 6.65
CA ASP A 7 3.73 -1.67 8.07
C ASP A 7 3.88 -2.94 8.94
N ASN A 8 3.92 -2.77 10.26
CA ASN A 8 4.09 -3.89 11.19
C ASN A 8 2.91 -4.88 11.17
N THR A 9 1.79 -4.51 10.55
CA THR A 9 0.61 -5.38 10.37
C THR A 9 0.57 -6.02 8.99
N GLY A 10 1.56 -5.74 8.13
CA GLY A 10 1.64 -6.26 6.77
C GLY A 10 0.73 -5.54 5.79
N ILE A 11 0.35 -4.28 6.04
CA ILE A 11 -0.44 -3.46 5.12
C ILE A 11 0.51 -2.59 4.28
N LEU A 12 0.22 -2.46 2.98
CA LEU A 12 1.04 -1.64 2.09
C LEU A 12 0.70 -0.15 2.22
N HIS A 13 1.74 0.64 2.52
CA HIS A 13 1.66 2.11 2.65
C HIS A 13 2.72 2.79 1.79
N LEU A 14 2.47 4.06 1.45
CA LEU A 14 3.40 4.97 0.79
C LEU A 14 3.72 6.14 1.73
N HIS A 15 4.96 6.62 1.68
CA HIS A 15 5.37 7.83 2.39
C HIS A 15 6.33 8.68 1.53
N PRO A 16 6.25 10.03 1.56
CA PRO A 16 7.13 10.87 0.75
C PRO A 16 8.58 10.93 1.26
N LEU A 17 8.80 10.67 2.55
CA LEU A 17 10.13 10.65 3.17
C LEU A 17 10.65 9.21 3.29
N GLU A 18 11.81 8.96 2.67
CA GLU A 18 12.51 7.66 2.72
C GLU A 18 12.78 7.18 4.15
N ARG A 19 13.26 8.10 5.00
CA ARG A 19 13.58 7.81 6.41
C ARG A 19 12.40 7.28 7.23
N GLU A 20 11.17 7.62 6.84
CA GLU A 20 9.98 7.13 7.53
C GLU A 20 9.63 5.73 7.03
N ALA A 21 9.69 5.48 5.72
CA ALA A 21 9.51 4.14 5.15
C ALA A 21 10.57 3.14 5.68
N GLN A 22 11.82 3.58 5.86
CA GLN A 22 12.90 2.76 6.40
C GLN A 22 12.64 2.25 7.82
N LYS A 23 11.85 2.95 8.64
CA LYS A 23 11.48 2.49 10.00
C LYS A 23 10.66 1.21 9.99
N HIS A 24 10.05 0.88 8.87
CA HIS A 24 9.23 -0.30 8.66
C HIS A 24 9.99 -1.46 7.99
N GLY A 25 11.31 -1.33 7.82
CA GLY A 25 12.16 -2.37 7.25
C GLY A 25 12.41 -2.17 5.76
N LYS A 26 12.03 -3.16 4.94
CA LYS A 26 12.25 -3.12 3.50
C LYS A 26 11.31 -2.09 2.86
N TYR A 27 11.84 -1.27 1.97
CA TYR A 27 11.08 -0.27 1.23
C TYR A 27 11.51 -0.23 -0.23
N VAL A 28 10.65 0.31 -1.10
CA VAL A 28 10.86 0.42 -2.54
C VAL A 28 10.37 1.78 -3.03
N GLU A 29 11.17 2.45 -3.83
CA GLU A 29 10.75 3.72 -4.47
C GLU A 29 9.66 3.50 -5.52
N THR A 30 8.68 4.40 -5.56
CA THR A 30 7.55 4.36 -6.48
C THR A 30 7.06 5.75 -6.87
N ASN A 31 6.29 5.80 -7.95
CA ASN A 31 5.61 7.01 -8.44
C ASN A 31 4.09 6.94 -8.23
N LEU A 32 3.61 5.98 -7.45
CA LEU A 32 2.19 5.93 -7.10
C LEU A 32 1.80 7.11 -6.20
N GLU A 33 0.62 7.64 -6.49
CA GLU A 33 -0.08 8.58 -5.63
C GLU A 33 -0.62 7.85 -4.40
N TYR A 34 -0.86 8.61 -3.33
CA TYR A 34 -1.41 8.11 -2.08
C TYR A 34 -2.34 9.15 -1.46
N ASP A 35 -3.26 8.69 -0.63
CA ASP A 35 -4.15 9.55 0.15
C ASP A 35 -3.46 10.10 1.41
N ASP A 36 -4.14 10.98 2.14
CA ASP A 36 -3.60 11.58 3.37
C ASP A 36 -3.29 10.57 4.48
N SER A 37 -3.78 9.32 4.36
CA SER A 37 -3.50 8.22 5.28
C SER A 37 -2.30 7.35 4.83
N GLY A 38 -1.69 7.68 3.70
CA GLY A 38 -0.56 6.93 3.14
C GLY A 38 -0.97 5.68 2.36
N PHE A 39 -2.24 5.51 1.99
CA PHE A 39 -2.66 4.38 1.14
C PHE A 39 -2.52 4.72 -0.33
N PRO A 40 -2.02 3.79 -1.18
CA PRO A 40 -1.93 4.03 -2.62
C PRO A 40 -3.29 4.36 -3.24
N ILE A 41 -3.32 5.34 -4.15
CA ILE A 41 -4.51 5.67 -4.94
C ILE A 41 -4.48 4.90 -6.26
N ILE A 42 -5.57 4.19 -6.57
CA ILE A 42 -5.76 3.48 -7.84
C ILE A 42 -7.12 3.89 -8.41
N GLY A 43 -7.12 4.57 -9.56
CA GLY A 43 -8.36 5.02 -10.20
C GLY A 43 -9.19 5.92 -9.30
N ASP A 44 -8.54 6.93 -8.69
CA ASP A 44 -9.13 7.93 -7.80
C ASP A 44 -9.61 7.44 -6.42
N GLU A 45 -9.38 6.18 -6.08
CA GLU A 45 -9.76 5.60 -4.78
C GLU A 45 -8.51 5.15 -4.00
N GLY A 46 -8.47 5.48 -2.70
CA GLY A 46 -7.45 4.97 -1.78
C GLY A 46 -7.64 3.48 -1.52
N VAL A 47 -6.60 2.69 -1.73
CA VAL A 47 -6.62 1.23 -1.66
C VAL A 47 -5.85 0.73 -0.44
N VAL A 48 -6.56 0.06 0.47
CA VAL A 48 -5.96 -0.70 1.56
C VAL A 48 -5.62 -2.11 1.06
N TYR A 49 -4.34 -2.41 0.90
CA TYR A 49 -3.87 -3.70 0.39
C TYR A 49 -3.16 -4.52 1.47
N TYR A 50 -3.58 -5.79 1.60
CA TYR A 50 -3.04 -6.80 2.50
C TYR A 50 -2.33 -7.89 1.67
N PRO A 51 -1.03 -7.78 1.38
CA PRO A 51 -0.34 -8.72 0.50
C PRO A 51 -0.35 -10.16 1.00
N ASN A 52 -0.22 -10.36 2.32
CA ASN A 52 -0.22 -11.68 2.93
C ASN A 52 -1.58 -12.38 2.83
N GLU A 53 -2.67 -11.60 2.77
CA GLU A 53 -4.03 -12.11 2.60
C GLU A 53 -4.44 -12.16 1.11
N GLY A 54 -3.69 -11.48 0.23
CA GLY A 54 -4.03 -11.34 -1.19
C GLY A 54 -5.33 -10.55 -1.41
N THR A 55 -5.69 -9.65 -0.49
CA THR A 55 -6.96 -8.91 -0.51
C THR A 55 -6.73 -7.39 -0.54
N ALA A 56 -7.58 -6.68 -1.27
CA ALA A 56 -7.56 -5.23 -1.38
C ALA A 56 -8.96 -4.65 -1.18
N TYR A 57 -9.01 -3.48 -0.56
CA TYR A 57 -10.27 -2.80 -0.22
C TYR A 57 -10.19 -1.33 -0.56
N ILE A 58 -11.32 -0.76 -0.95
CA ILE A 58 -11.54 0.69 -1.06
C ILE A 58 -12.60 1.13 -0.05
N LYS A 59 -12.69 2.44 0.24
CA LYS A 59 -13.71 3.01 1.14
C LYS A 59 -13.71 2.39 2.54
N GLY A 60 -12.53 1.96 3.00
CA GLY A 60 -12.33 1.31 4.29
C GLY A 60 -11.35 0.15 4.20
N ASN A 61 -11.27 -0.59 5.29
CA ASN A 61 -10.38 -1.74 5.45
C ASN A 61 -11.17 -3.07 5.44
N LYS A 62 -10.55 -4.20 5.76
CA LYS A 62 -11.23 -5.51 5.74
C LYS A 62 -12.53 -5.63 6.56
N ALA A 63 -12.77 -4.76 7.54
CA ALA A 63 -13.97 -4.78 8.37
C ALA A 63 -15.14 -3.95 7.80
N LYS A 64 -14.87 -2.89 7.05
CA LYS A 64 -15.88 -1.90 6.62
C LYS A 64 -15.79 -1.48 5.15
N GLY A 65 -14.72 -1.86 4.46
CA GLY A 65 -14.44 -1.49 3.09
C GLY A 65 -15.10 -2.41 2.07
N GLN A 66 -15.08 -1.96 0.82
CA GLN A 66 -15.52 -2.73 -0.33
C GLN A 66 -14.34 -3.51 -0.89
N SER A 67 -14.45 -4.84 -0.95
CA SER A 67 -13.44 -5.70 -1.57
C SER A 67 -13.35 -5.42 -3.07
N ILE A 68 -12.11 -5.36 -3.57
CA ILE A 68 -11.80 -5.20 -4.99
C ILE A 68 -10.79 -6.26 -5.43
N ALA A 69 -10.69 -6.49 -6.74
CA ALA A 69 -9.58 -7.24 -7.28
C ALA A 69 -8.26 -6.49 -6.99
N VAL A 70 -7.26 -7.21 -6.49
CA VAL A 70 -5.96 -6.61 -6.18
C VAL A 70 -5.31 -6.06 -7.46
N PRO A 71 -5.04 -4.75 -7.53
CA PRO A 71 -4.37 -4.14 -8.67
C PRO A 71 -2.97 -4.72 -8.89
N ASN A 72 -2.63 -5.05 -10.14
CA ASN A 72 -1.34 -5.69 -10.46
C ASN A 72 -0.13 -4.86 -10.02
N VAL A 73 -0.22 -3.53 -10.08
CA VAL A 73 0.86 -2.65 -9.64
C VAL A 73 1.15 -2.79 -8.14
N LEU A 74 0.12 -3.02 -7.32
CA LEU A 74 0.27 -3.24 -5.88
C LEU A 74 0.84 -4.63 -5.59
N LYS A 75 0.45 -5.66 -6.36
CA LYS A 75 1.09 -6.98 -6.30
C LYS A 75 2.58 -6.90 -6.56
N GLN A 76 2.97 -6.27 -7.67
CA GLN A 76 4.38 -6.13 -8.05
C GLN A 76 5.19 -5.33 -7.02
N LEU A 77 4.59 -4.34 -6.37
CA LEU A 77 5.24 -3.63 -5.27
C LEU A 77 5.42 -4.53 -4.05
N ALA A 78 4.37 -5.23 -3.62
CA ALA A 78 4.46 -6.13 -2.49
C ALA A 78 5.45 -7.29 -2.72
N ASP A 79 5.53 -7.84 -3.93
CA ASP A 79 6.51 -8.87 -4.28
C ASP A 79 7.95 -8.38 -4.10
N LYS A 80 8.21 -7.09 -4.31
CA LYS A 80 9.52 -6.47 -4.04
C LYS A 80 9.76 -6.19 -2.56
N LEU A 81 8.71 -6.08 -1.75
CA LEU A 81 8.76 -5.78 -0.32
C LEU A 81 8.84 -7.03 0.56
N ASN A 82 8.48 -8.19 0.02
CA ASN A 82 8.68 -9.50 0.64
C ASN A 82 10.09 -10.05 0.43
#